data_AF-A0A9Y4TZ61-F1
#
_entry.id   AF-A0A9Y4TZ61-F1
#
_cell.length_a   1.000
_cell.length_b   1.000
_cell.length_c   1.000
_cell.angle_alpha   90.00
_cell.angle_beta   90.00
_cell.angle_gamma   90.00
#
_symmetry.space_group_name_H-M   'P 1'
#
loop_
_entity.id
_entity.type
_entity.pdbx_description
1 polymer ?
#
loop_
_entity_poly.entity_id
_entity_poly.type
_entity_poly.pdbx_seq_one_letter_code
_entity_poly.pdbx_strand_id
1 'polypeptide(L)'
;MSASLIRRGLELLSDDIKDVSKVKKKKKKQQQQTPSSATVMELVSTKRQGVTKQVKRLQGRLGPGKSKATVKDKRIKSAVEEFRKTQGKSHLRANLNYFMGTETKATDSDTLKILNQHSGRQSRNRPDKPAKKAKEKESLFTEEEFQQFQKEYFGRTVENKK
;
A
#
# COMPACT_ATOMS: atom_id res chain seq x y z
N MET A 1 -16.86 -13.22 -5.94
CA MET A 1 -17.22 -11.84 -6.35
C MET A 1 -17.79 -11.92 -7.77
N SER A 2 -18.97 -11.35 -8.04
CA SER A 2 -19.60 -11.48 -9.37
C SER A 2 -18.87 -10.61 -10.40
N ALA A 3 -18.60 -11.18 -11.58
CA ALA A 3 -17.96 -10.46 -12.68
C ALA A 3 -18.75 -9.21 -13.13
N SER A 4 -20.06 -9.21 -12.90
CA SER A 4 -20.94 -8.06 -13.16
C SER A 4 -20.62 -6.86 -12.27
N LEU A 5 -20.27 -7.07 -10.99
CA LEU A 5 -19.88 -5.98 -10.07
C LEU A 5 -18.56 -5.34 -10.50
N ILE A 6 -17.60 -6.15 -10.95
CA ILE A 6 -16.29 -5.65 -11.43
C ILE A 6 -16.48 -4.81 -12.71
N ARG A 7 -17.29 -5.29 -13.66
CA ARG A 7 -17.59 -4.54 -14.90
C ARG A 7 -18.27 -3.21 -14.62
N ARG A 8 -19.32 -3.21 -13.77
CA ARG A 8 -20.04 -1.99 -13.37
C ARG A 8 -19.12 -1.01 -12.64
N GLY A 9 -18.23 -1.50 -11.77
CA GLY A 9 -17.26 -0.65 -11.07
C GLY A 9 -16.23 0.00 -11.99
N LEU A 10 -15.74 -0.72 -13.00
CA LEU A 10 -14.81 -0.17 -14.00
C LEU A 10 -15.50 0.84 -14.93
N GLU A 11 -16.76 0.61 -15.28
CA GLU A 11 -17.54 1.52 -16.11
C GLU A 11 -17.73 2.88 -15.41
N LEU A 12 -18.18 2.87 -14.16
CA LEU A 12 -18.34 4.08 -13.33
C LEU A 12 -17.02 4.84 -13.14
N LEU A 13 -15.92 4.12 -12.90
CA LEU A 13 -14.59 4.73 -12.75
C LEU A 13 -14.08 5.35 -14.07
N SER A 14 -14.46 4.79 -15.22
CA SER A 14 -14.00 5.28 -16.52
C SER A 14 -14.54 6.66 -16.87
N ASP A 15 -15.73 7.02 -16.38
CA ASP A 15 -16.37 8.31 -16.63
C ASP A 15 -15.73 9.43 -15.79
N ASP A 16 -15.38 9.16 -14.53
CA ASP A 16 -14.65 10.11 -13.68
C ASP A 16 -13.24 10.41 -14.21
N ILE A 17 -12.55 9.42 -14.80
CA ILE A 17 -11.20 9.59 -15.36
C ILE A 17 -11.23 10.45 -16.65
N LYS A 18 -12.29 10.34 -17.47
CA LYS A 18 -12.42 11.09 -18.72
C LYS A 18 -12.49 12.60 -18.47
N ASP A 19 -13.16 13.05 -17.42
CA ASP A 19 -13.27 14.48 -17.10
C ASP A 19 -11.94 15.08 -16.65
N VAL A 20 -11.14 14.34 -15.89
CA VAL A 20 -9.77 14.77 -15.52
C VAL A 20 -8.85 14.83 -16.74
N SER A 21 -9.05 13.93 -17.72
CA SER A 21 -8.24 13.92 -18.95
C SER A 21 -8.49 15.11 -19.88
N LYS A 22 -9.75 15.61 -19.95
CA LYS A 22 -10.11 16.80 -20.73
C LYS A 22 -9.53 18.08 -20.14
N VAL A 23 -9.48 18.19 -18.80
CA VAL A 23 -8.82 19.29 -18.09
C VAL A 23 -7.30 19.26 -18.32
N LYS A 24 -6.67 18.07 -18.35
CA LYS A 24 -5.25 17.92 -18.67
C LYS A 24 -4.91 18.28 -20.13
N LYS A 25 -5.80 18.01 -21.10
CA LYS A 25 -5.61 18.41 -22.51
C LYS A 25 -5.68 19.93 -22.71
N LYS A 26 -6.53 20.66 -21.98
CA LYS A 26 -6.54 22.14 -22.01
C LYS A 26 -5.27 22.74 -21.38
N LYS A 27 -4.76 22.17 -20.28
CA LYS A 27 -3.48 22.62 -19.67
C LYS A 27 -2.24 22.29 -20.50
N LYS A 28 -2.23 21.18 -21.26
CA LYS A 28 -1.12 20.83 -22.17
C LYS A 28 -0.99 21.75 -23.39
N LYS A 29 -2.06 22.43 -23.83
CA LYS A 29 -1.99 23.39 -24.94
C LYS A 29 -1.45 24.78 -24.53
N GLN A 30 -1.44 25.11 -23.23
CA GLN A 30 -0.91 26.38 -22.72
C GLN A 30 0.53 26.29 -22.20
N GLN A 31 1.07 25.09 -22.02
CA GLN A 31 2.52 24.88 -21.84
C GLN A 31 3.18 24.70 -23.20
N GLN A 32 3.17 25.75 -24.02
CA GLN A 32 4.14 25.85 -25.09
C GLN A 32 5.52 25.92 -24.43
N GLN A 33 6.38 25.00 -24.84
CA GLN A 33 7.77 24.90 -24.43
C GLN A 33 8.41 26.29 -24.55
N THR A 34 8.93 26.82 -23.44
CA THR A 34 9.86 27.95 -23.52
C THR A 34 11.04 27.45 -24.37
N PRO A 35 11.34 28.07 -25.52
CA PRO A 35 12.44 27.61 -26.36
C PRO A 35 13.73 27.65 -25.56
N SER A 36 14.53 26.59 -25.70
CA SER A 36 15.83 26.52 -25.03
C SER A 36 16.69 27.73 -25.47
N SER A 37 17.59 28.19 -24.59
CA SER A 37 18.45 29.34 -24.90
C SER A 37 19.24 29.16 -26.21
N ALA A 38 19.52 27.92 -26.62
CA ALA A 38 20.21 27.60 -27.87
C ALA A 38 19.31 27.88 -29.09
N THR A 39 18.05 27.49 -29.04
CA THR A 39 17.06 27.72 -30.10
C THR A 39 16.79 29.22 -30.30
N VAL A 40 16.82 30.01 -29.22
CA VAL A 40 16.67 31.48 -29.30
C VAL A 40 17.91 32.16 -29.92
N MET A 41 19.10 31.58 -29.75
CA MET A 41 20.34 32.11 -30.34
C MET A 41 20.44 31.87 -31.85
N GLU A 42 19.81 30.81 -32.36
CA GLU A 42 19.81 30.46 -33.79
C GLU A 42 19.02 31.48 -34.64
N LEU A 43 18.01 32.13 -34.06
CA LEU A 43 17.23 33.21 -34.71
C LEU A 43 17.98 34.55 -34.83
N VAL A 44 19.23 34.64 -34.36
CA VAL A 44 19.97 35.90 -34.33
C VAL A 44 20.81 36.06 -35.61
N SER A 45 20.34 36.90 -36.53
CA SER A 45 21.00 37.25 -37.81
C SER A 45 22.49 37.62 -37.65
N THR A 46 23.38 37.15 -38.51
CA THR A 46 24.86 37.23 -38.40
C THR A 46 25.50 38.63 -38.56
N LYS A 47 24.74 39.73 -38.58
CA LYS A 47 25.28 41.10 -38.66
C LYS A 47 25.89 41.56 -37.33
N ARG A 48 27.22 41.66 -37.29
CA ARG A 48 28.02 41.88 -36.06
C ARG A 48 27.65 43.12 -35.23
N GLN A 49 27.08 44.16 -35.84
CA GLN A 49 26.70 45.40 -35.15
C GLN A 49 25.20 45.36 -34.76
N GLY A 50 24.90 44.92 -33.54
CA GLY A 50 23.53 44.92 -32.98
C GLY A 50 23.09 43.59 -32.38
N VAL A 51 23.61 42.49 -32.94
CA VAL A 51 23.42 41.11 -32.45
C VAL A 51 23.86 40.97 -31.00
N THR A 52 25.02 41.52 -30.63
CA THR A 52 25.51 41.47 -29.25
C THR A 52 24.59 42.20 -28.27
N LYS A 53 23.88 43.25 -28.71
CA LYS A 53 22.88 43.95 -27.89
C LYS A 53 21.57 43.14 -27.81
N GLN A 54 21.14 42.50 -28.90
CA GLN A 54 19.97 41.62 -28.90
C GLN A 54 20.20 40.36 -28.06
N VAL A 55 21.35 39.69 -28.21
CA VAL A 55 21.76 38.56 -27.37
C VAL A 55 21.83 38.97 -25.90
N LYS A 56 22.39 40.14 -25.57
CA LYS A 56 22.38 40.66 -24.18
C LYS A 56 20.98 40.98 -23.64
N ARG A 57 20.01 41.32 -24.49
CA ARG A 57 18.60 41.52 -24.09
C ARG A 57 17.88 40.18 -23.91
N LEU A 58 18.10 39.23 -24.81
CA LEU A 58 17.49 37.89 -24.81
C LEU A 58 18.05 36.99 -23.71
N GLN A 59 19.36 37.01 -23.49
CA GLN A 59 19.97 36.37 -22.33
C GLN A 59 19.52 37.06 -21.04
N GLY A 60 19.07 38.31 -21.06
CA GLY A 60 18.96 39.10 -19.83
C GLY A 60 20.32 39.20 -19.13
N ARG A 61 20.42 39.97 -18.05
CA ARG A 61 21.66 39.99 -17.25
C ARG A 61 21.74 38.73 -16.38
N LEU A 62 21.96 37.58 -17.01
CA LEU A 62 22.20 36.28 -16.36
C LEU A 62 23.57 36.30 -15.68
N GLY A 63 23.58 36.71 -14.42
CA GLY A 63 24.70 36.50 -13.53
C GLY A 63 24.19 36.47 -12.08
N PRO A 64 24.64 35.52 -11.24
CA PRO A 64 24.19 35.34 -9.86
C PRO A 64 24.55 36.49 -8.90
N GLY A 65 24.91 37.67 -9.41
CA GLY A 65 25.49 38.77 -8.63
C GLY A 65 25.01 40.17 -9.00
N LYS A 66 23.84 40.37 -9.63
CA LYS A 66 23.37 41.73 -9.99
C LYS A 66 21.93 42.03 -9.58
N SER A 67 21.68 42.09 -8.28
CA SER A 67 20.67 42.98 -7.70
C SER A 67 21.29 44.37 -7.56
N LYS A 68 21.11 45.26 -8.54
CA LYS A 68 21.43 46.69 -8.36
C LYS A 68 20.33 47.33 -7.54
N ALA A 69 20.37 47.14 -6.23
CA ALA A 69 19.57 47.94 -5.33
C ALA A 69 20.30 49.28 -5.14
N THR A 70 19.71 50.33 -5.68
CA THR A 70 20.17 51.73 -5.56
C THR A 70 19.94 52.31 -4.17
N VAL A 71 19.42 51.53 -3.22
CA VAL A 71 19.25 51.91 -1.82
C VAL A 71 20.11 50.99 -0.97
N LYS A 72 20.99 51.61 -0.16
CA LYS A 72 21.90 50.93 0.77
C LYS A 72 21.15 49.84 1.54
N ASP A 73 21.76 48.66 1.62
CA ASP A 73 21.31 47.49 2.39
C ASP A 73 20.03 46.77 1.93
N LYS A 74 19.34 47.23 0.88
CA LYS A 74 18.21 46.50 0.29
C LYS A 74 18.74 45.52 -0.76
N ARG A 75 18.39 44.23 -0.70
CA ARG A 75 18.64 43.28 -1.78
C ARG A 75 17.29 42.82 -2.32
N ILE A 76 17.13 42.78 -3.63
CA ILE A 76 15.92 42.22 -4.24
C ILE A 76 15.95 40.72 -3.98
N LYS A 77 15.04 40.25 -3.13
CA LYS A 77 14.85 38.83 -2.87
C LYS A 77 13.74 38.31 -3.78
N SER A 78 13.92 37.11 -4.32
CA SER A 78 12.87 36.45 -5.06
C SER A 78 11.77 36.00 -4.10
N ALA A 79 10.52 36.36 -4.37
CA ALA A 79 9.37 35.89 -3.60
C ALA A 79 9.31 34.36 -3.51
N VAL A 80 9.76 33.66 -4.56
CA VAL A 80 9.82 32.19 -4.60
C VAL A 80 10.87 31.65 -3.63
N GLU A 81 12.01 32.33 -3.48
CA GLU A 81 13.06 31.92 -2.53
C GLU A 81 12.65 32.18 -1.09
N GLU A 82 11.98 33.30 -0.80
CA GLU A 82 11.44 33.56 0.53
C GLU A 82 10.36 32.55 0.89
N PHE A 83 9.45 32.25 -0.04
CA PHE A 83 8.45 31.20 0.15
C PHE A 83 9.09 29.86 0.50
N ARG A 84 10.10 29.41 -0.25
CA ARG A 84 10.82 28.16 0.02
C ARG A 84 11.54 28.13 1.38
N LYS A 85 12.02 29.28 1.88
CA LYS A 85 12.64 29.38 3.22
C LYS A 85 11.62 29.29 4.34
N THR A 86 10.41 29.81 4.11
CA THR A 86 9.29 29.69 5.05
C THR A 86 8.59 28.34 5.02
N GLN A 87 8.78 27.56 3.95
CA GLN A 87 8.22 26.21 3.88
C GLN A 87 8.89 25.32 4.93
N GLY A 88 8.07 24.67 5.74
CA GLY A 88 8.51 23.59 6.62
C GLY A 88 9.11 22.43 5.82
N LYS A 89 9.83 21.55 6.51
CA LYS A 89 10.41 20.34 5.89
C LYS A 89 9.27 19.50 5.29
N SER A 90 9.31 19.28 3.97
CA SER A 90 8.34 18.41 3.30
C SER A 90 8.69 16.95 3.55
N HIS A 91 7.76 16.19 4.13
CA HIS A 91 7.89 14.75 4.33
C HIS A 91 7.38 13.93 3.14
N LEU A 92 6.92 14.57 2.07
CA LEU A 92 6.33 13.88 0.91
C LEU A 92 7.25 12.80 0.34
N ARG A 93 8.55 13.11 0.17
CA ARG A 93 9.52 12.16 -0.38
C ARG A 93 9.78 10.98 0.56
N ALA A 94 9.85 11.23 1.87
CA ALA A 94 10.01 10.17 2.86
C ALA A 94 8.80 9.23 2.87
N ASN A 95 7.59 9.80 2.81
CA ASN A 95 6.34 9.02 2.77
C ASN A 95 6.22 8.22 1.47
N LEU A 96 6.57 8.81 0.32
CA LEU A 96 6.57 8.10 -0.95
C LEU A 96 7.57 6.93 -0.93
N ASN A 97 8.77 7.13 -0.39
CA ASN A 97 9.74 6.05 -0.23
C ASN A 97 9.22 4.94 0.69
N TYR A 98 8.49 5.30 1.76
CA TYR A 98 7.85 4.34 2.65
C TYR A 98 6.76 3.52 1.95
N PHE A 99 5.86 4.17 1.21
CA PHE A 99 4.78 3.49 0.49
C PHE A 99 5.25 2.68 -0.73
N MET A 100 6.28 3.16 -1.41
CA MET A 100 6.86 2.48 -2.58
C MET A 100 7.92 1.43 -2.19
N GLY A 101 8.36 1.41 -0.93
CA GLY A 101 9.22 0.36 -0.40
C GLY A 101 8.44 -0.95 -0.32
N THR A 102 8.69 -1.87 -1.25
CA THR A 102 7.92 -3.11 -1.43
C THR A 102 8.20 -4.21 -0.39
N GLU A 103 8.98 -3.95 0.66
CA GLU A 103 9.68 -5.05 1.36
C GLU A 103 9.69 -5.01 2.89
N THR A 104 8.85 -4.22 3.56
CA THR A 104 8.60 -4.48 4.98
C THR A 104 7.59 -5.61 5.12
N LYS A 105 8.01 -6.83 4.77
CA LYS A 105 7.31 -8.04 5.20
C LYS A 105 7.60 -8.21 6.68
N ALA A 106 6.56 -8.36 7.49
CA ALA A 106 6.74 -8.76 8.89
C ALA A 106 7.49 -10.10 8.92
N THR A 107 8.33 -10.30 9.93
CA THR A 107 9.02 -11.57 10.14
C THR A 107 8.00 -12.70 10.25
N ASP A 108 8.33 -13.88 9.72
CA ASP A 108 7.42 -15.02 9.72
C ASP A 108 6.94 -15.37 11.13
N SER A 109 7.80 -15.21 12.14
CA SER A 109 7.46 -15.37 13.56
C SER A 109 6.27 -14.50 13.99
N ASP A 110 6.26 -13.23 13.57
CA ASP A 110 5.24 -12.27 13.96
C ASP A 110 3.94 -12.56 13.23
N THR A 111 4.01 -12.95 11.96
CA THR A 111 2.84 -13.36 11.19
C THR A 111 2.19 -14.62 11.75
N LEU A 112 2.99 -15.61 12.18
CA LEU A 112 2.50 -16.83 12.82
C LEU A 112 1.87 -16.55 14.18
N LYS A 113 2.46 -15.64 14.97
CA LYS A 113 1.89 -15.21 16.26
C LYS A 113 0.51 -14.57 16.08
N ILE A 114 0.38 -13.67 15.10
CA ILE A 114 -0.90 -13.04 14.74
C ILE A 114 -1.91 -14.09 14.26
N LEU A 115 -1.49 -15.01 13.38
CA LEU A 115 -2.35 -16.08 12.87
C LEU A 115 -2.89 -16.95 14.01
N ASN A 116 -2.03 -17.36 14.94
CA ASN A 116 -2.42 -18.19 16.08
C ASN A 116 -3.39 -17.46 17.02
N GLN A 117 -3.18 -16.17 17.29
CA GLN A 117 -4.07 -15.36 18.13
C GLN A 117 -5.48 -15.19 17.52
N HIS A 118 -5.57 -15.21 16.19
CA HIS A 118 -6.83 -15.06 15.47
C HIS A 118 -7.45 -16.40 15.04
N SER A 119 -6.71 -17.51 15.12
CA SER A 119 -7.22 -18.86 14.85
C SER A 119 -8.40 -19.18 15.77
N GLY A 120 -9.47 -19.77 15.22
CA GLY A 120 -10.67 -20.15 15.97
C GLY A 120 -11.58 -19.03 16.48
N ARG A 121 -11.27 -17.73 16.25
CA ARG A 121 -12.19 -16.61 16.56
C ARG A 121 -13.46 -16.65 15.72
N GLN A 122 -13.31 -16.98 14.44
CA GLN A 122 -14.44 -17.23 13.55
C GLN A 122 -14.80 -18.70 13.61
N SER A 123 -16.10 -19.02 13.67
CA SER A 123 -16.59 -20.40 13.66
C SER A 123 -16.08 -21.21 12.46
N ARG A 124 -15.88 -20.54 11.33
CA ARG A 124 -15.37 -21.09 10.06
C ARG A 124 -13.95 -21.61 10.17
N ASN A 125 -13.16 -21.03 11.08
CA ASN A 125 -11.73 -21.32 11.26
C ASN A 125 -11.50 -22.25 12.46
N ARG A 126 -12.56 -22.75 13.10
CA ARG A 126 -12.43 -23.75 14.15
C ARG A 126 -12.27 -25.11 13.47
N PRO A 127 -11.23 -25.89 13.83
CA PRO A 127 -11.13 -27.25 13.36
C PRO A 127 -12.32 -28.06 13.88
N ASP A 128 -12.79 -29.01 13.07
CA ASP A 128 -13.84 -29.92 13.50
C ASP A 128 -13.36 -30.73 14.70
N LYS A 129 -14.22 -30.83 15.71
CA LYS A 129 -13.91 -31.65 16.89
C LYS A 129 -13.85 -33.11 16.45
N PRO A 130 -12.82 -33.87 16.88
CA PRO A 130 -12.78 -35.29 16.59
C PRO A 130 -14.05 -35.94 17.13
N ALA A 131 -14.65 -36.83 16.34
CA ALA A 131 -15.83 -37.58 16.76
C ALA A 131 -15.52 -38.29 18.08
N LYS A 132 -16.41 -38.11 19.07
CA LYS A 132 -16.32 -38.87 20.32
C LYS A 132 -16.43 -40.34 19.95
N LYS A 133 -15.37 -41.11 20.21
CA LYS A 133 -15.44 -42.57 20.08
C LYS A 133 -16.61 -43.05 20.93
N ALA A 134 -17.41 -43.96 20.38
CA ALA A 134 -18.48 -44.58 21.13
C ALA A 134 -17.85 -45.20 22.38
N LYS A 135 -18.40 -44.86 23.56
CA LYS A 135 -18.02 -45.55 24.78
C LYS A 135 -18.37 -47.02 24.58
N GLU A 136 -17.42 -47.89 24.85
CA GLU A 136 -17.68 -49.33 24.90
C GLU A 136 -18.79 -49.57 25.92
N LYS A 137 -19.68 -50.52 25.64
CA LYS A 137 -20.79 -50.84 26.54
C LYS A 137 -20.18 -51.49 27.78
N GLU A 138 -19.95 -50.70 28.82
CA GLU A 138 -19.58 -51.20 30.13
C GLU A 138 -20.71 -52.12 30.61
N SER A 139 -20.40 -53.40 30.81
CA SER A 139 -21.32 -54.34 31.45
C SER A 139 -21.57 -53.85 32.87
N LEU A 140 -22.85 -53.76 33.26
CA LEU A 140 -23.24 -53.39 34.63
C LEU A 140 -22.88 -54.48 35.64
N PHE A 141 -22.64 -55.69 35.16
CA PHE A 141 -22.26 -56.83 35.98
C PHE A 141 -20.79 -57.12 35.84
N THR A 142 -20.14 -57.31 36.97
CA THR A 142 -18.79 -57.87 37.01
C THR A 142 -18.88 -59.37 36.75
N GLU A 143 -17.82 -59.96 36.18
CA GLU A 143 -17.77 -61.41 35.94
C GLU A 143 -17.94 -62.20 37.25
N GLU A 144 -17.45 -61.65 38.37
CA GLU A 144 -17.60 -62.25 39.70
C GLU A 144 -19.06 -62.31 40.16
N GLU A 145 -19.84 -61.24 39.95
CA GLU A 145 -21.27 -61.20 40.23
C GLU A 145 -22.04 -62.23 39.38
N PHE A 146 -21.64 -62.39 38.12
CA PHE A 146 -22.25 -63.39 37.23
C PHE A 146 -21.98 -64.82 37.71
N GLN A 147 -20.77 -65.12 38.19
CA GLN A 147 -20.44 -66.42 38.76
C GLN A 147 -21.22 -66.72 40.06
N GLN A 148 -21.40 -65.71 40.91
CA GLN A 148 -22.23 -65.84 42.12
C GLN A 148 -23.70 -66.13 41.76
N PHE A 149 -24.26 -65.39 40.80
CA PHE A 149 -25.61 -65.62 40.30
C PHE A 149 -25.79 -67.03 39.74
N GLN A 150 -24.82 -67.53 38.94
CA GLN A 150 -24.86 -68.89 38.41
C GLN A 150 -24.91 -69.94 39.52
N LYS A 151 -24.09 -69.77 40.57
CA LYS A 151 -24.05 -70.71 41.69
C LYS A 151 -25.34 -70.68 42.51
N GLU A 152 -25.93 -69.50 42.70
CA GLU A 152 -27.18 -69.33 43.46
C GLU A 152 -28.38 -69.92 42.74
N TYR A 153 -28.52 -69.69 41.43
CA TYR A 153 -29.69 -70.13 40.67
C TYR A 153 -29.58 -71.56 40.11
N PHE A 154 -28.39 -72.00 39.69
CA PHE A 154 -28.20 -73.29 39.03
C PHE A 154 -27.44 -74.30 39.89
N GLY A 155 -26.94 -73.90 41.06
CA GLY A 155 -26.20 -74.76 41.99
C GLY A 155 -24.86 -75.28 41.45
N ARG A 156 -24.41 -74.83 40.27
CA ARG A 156 -23.20 -75.29 39.57
C ARG A 156 -22.59 -74.16 38.75
N THR A 157 -21.27 -74.08 38.73
CA THR A 157 -20.54 -73.18 37.82
C THR A 157 -20.30 -73.89 36.48
N VAL A 158 -20.49 -73.17 35.37
CA VAL A 158 -20.52 -73.74 34.01
C VAL A 158 -19.15 -74.24 33.56
N GLU A 159 -18.06 -73.81 34.22
CA GLU A 159 -16.68 -74.20 33.89
C GLU A 159 -16.31 -75.64 34.28
N ASN A 160 -17.12 -76.31 35.11
CA ASN A 160 -16.85 -77.67 35.60
C ASN A 160 -17.44 -78.79 34.73
N LYS A 161 -17.91 -78.49 33.53
CA LYS A 161 -18.28 -79.51 32.52
C LYS A 161 -17.16 -79.64 31.50
N LYS A 162 -16.16 -80.44 31.83
CA LYS A 162 -15.31 -81.17 30.86
C LYS A 162 -15.52 -82.66 31.07
#